data_AF-A0A075U0I0-F1
#
_entry.id   AF-A0A075U0I0-F1
#
_cell.length_a   1.000
_cell.length_b   1.000
_cell.length_c   1.000
_cell.angle_alpha   90.00
_cell.angle_beta   90.00
_cell.angle_gamma   90.00
#
_symmetry.space_group_name_H-M   'P 1'
#
loop_
_entity.id
_entity.type
_entity.pdbx_description
1 polymer ?
#
loop_
_entity_poly.entity_id
_entity_poly.type
_entity_poly.pdbx_seq_one_letter_code
_entity_poly.pdbx_strand_id
1 'polypeptide(L)'
;MNNNEYYDILGVAKDASQDEIKKAYRKKSKQYHPDINHEAGAEDTYKEIQEAYETLGDEQKRAMYNQYGKAGANNGGFGGQGGFGGQQFGGDFSDLGDIFEQMFGGGFSDPNRPRRGRDLQYRMNLSFEDAVFGKETTVSFSRLNDLGQQEKKELKVTVPAGVEDGQQMRLSGQGEAGSNGGPYGDLFVVFYVDGSKDGFTREGSMIYSRVAVDYPTVVLGGEISVKTVHGDVTLKIPAGTDTETNFRLRGKGAANMRGGQGDHIVTVYVDVPKKLNKAQKKALQAYQEAFGEAGEAKRGLFS
;
A
#
# COMPACT_ATOMS: atom_id res chain seq x y z
N MET A 1 47.65 -11.17 -30.20
CA MET A 1 46.80 -11.37 -29.02
C MET A 1 45.67 -12.29 -29.44
N ASN A 2 45.55 -13.48 -28.86
CA ASN A 2 44.47 -14.41 -29.19
C ASN A 2 43.33 -14.16 -28.20
N ASN A 3 42.27 -13.46 -28.65
CA ASN A 3 41.07 -13.18 -27.86
C ASN A 3 40.19 -14.44 -27.77
N ASN A 4 40.71 -15.49 -27.13
CA ASN A 4 40.04 -16.79 -27.02
C ASN A 4 39.45 -17.03 -25.63
N GLU A 5 39.75 -16.18 -24.65
CA GLU A 5 39.39 -16.39 -23.25
C GLU A 5 37.89 -16.68 -23.03
N TYR A 6 36.98 -15.93 -23.67
CA TYR A 6 35.54 -16.20 -23.51
C TYR A 6 35.09 -17.47 -24.23
N TYR A 7 35.75 -17.85 -25.32
CA TYR A 7 35.49 -19.11 -26.01
C TYR A 7 35.97 -20.30 -25.18
N ASP A 8 37.13 -20.15 -24.53
CA ASP A 8 37.70 -21.15 -23.61
C ASP A 8 36.82 -21.29 -22.35
N ILE A 9 36.34 -20.16 -21.79
CA ILE A 9 35.41 -20.13 -20.66
C ILE A 9 34.08 -20.80 -21.00
N LEU A 10 33.55 -20.67 -22.22
CA LEU A 10 32.35 -21.40 -22.65
C LEU A 10 32.66 -22.82 -23.14
N GLY A 11 33.93 -23.15 -23.41
CA GLY A 11 34.37 -24.44 -23.94
C GLY A 11 33.92 -24.67 -25.38
N VAL A 12 33.92 -23.62 -26.20
CA VAL A 12 33.51 -23.64 -27.61
C VAL A 12 34.65 -23.16 -28.50
N ALA A 13 34.63 -23.55 -29.79
CA ALA A 13 35.60 -23.06 -30.76
C ALA A 13 35.34 -21.59 -31.12
N LYS A 14 36.37 -20.87 -31.58
CA LYS A 14 36.26 -19.44 -31.94
C LYS A 14 35.28 -19.18 -33.09
N ASP A 15 35.11 -20.15 -33.98
CA ASP A 15 34.19 -20.17 -35.12
C ASP A 15 32.82 -20.76 -34.77
N ALA A 16 32.55 -21.09 -33.50
CA ALA A 16 31.27 -21.64 -33.07
C ALA A 16 30.10 -20.73 -33.47
N SER A 17 29.00 -21.33 -33.90
CA SER A 17 27.74 -20.63 -34.18
C SER A 17 27.13 -20.02 -32.91
N GLN A 18 26.23 -19.05 -33.07
CA GLN A 18 25.49 -18.46 -31.94
C GLN A 18 24.69 -19.51 -31.16
N ASP A 19 24.16 -20.52 -31.86
CA ASP A 19 23.45 -21.63 -31.23
C ASP A 19 24.37 -22.52 -30.37
N GLU A 20 25.60 -22.75 -30.81
CA GLU A 20 26.60 -23.49 -30.04
C GLU A 20 27.04 -22.73 -28.79
N ILE A 21 27.24 -21.42 -28.91
CA ILE A 21 27.55 -20.52 -27.78
C ILE A 21 26.40 -20.54 -26.76
N LYS A 22 25.16 -20.40 -27.21
CA LYS A 22 23.96 -20.44 -26.35
C LYS A 22 23.77 -21.80 -25.68
N LYS A 23 24.04 -22.89 -26.40
CA LYS A 23 23.95 -24.26 -25.85
C LYS A 23 25.04 -24.51 -24.80
N ALA A 24 26.25 -24.03 -25.05
CA ALA A 24 27.37 -24.14 -24.12
C ALA A 24 27.12 -23.33 -22.84
N TYR A 25 26.63 -22.09 -22.97
CA TYR A 25 26.22 -21.26 -21.84
C TYR A 25 25.16 -21.95 -20.98
N ARG A 26 24.08 -22.47 -21.57
CA ARG A 26 23.03 -23.20 -20.83
C ARG A 26 23.58 -24.41 -20.06
N LYS A 27 24.52 -25.15 -20.66
CA LYS A 27 25.14 -26.31 -20.02
C LYS A 27 26.03 -25.91 -18.84
N LYS A 28 26.90 -24.91 -19.03
CA LYS A 28 27.82 -24.44 -17.99
C LYS A 28 27.10 -23.67 -16.88
N SER A 29 26.13 -22.82 -17.22
CA SER A 29 25.28 -22.12 -16.25
C SER A 29 24.55 -23.11 -15.32
N LYS A 30 23.98 -24.20 -15.85
CA LYS A 30 23.37 -25.24 -15.00
C LYS A 30 24.38 -25.98 -14.11
N GLN A 31 25.62 -26.13 -14.57
CA GLN A 31 26.67 -26.85 -13.85
C GLN A 31 27.30 -26.02 -12.71
N TYR A 32 27.37 -24.71 -12.89
CA TYR A 32 28.00 -23.78 -11.95
C TYR A 32 26.99 -22.85 -11.26
N HIS A 33 25.69 -23.12 -11.39
CA HIS A 33 24.66 -22.30 -10.75
C HIS A 33 24.86 -22.30 -9.22
N PRO A 34 24.81 -21.14 -8.54
CA PRO A 34 25.02 -21.04 -7.09
C PRO A 34 24.13 -22.00 -6.28
N ASP A 35 22.88 -22.18 -6.70
CA ASP A 35 21.93 -23.09 -6.03
C ASP A 35 22.21 -24.59 -6.25
N ILE A 36 23.03 -24.94 -7.24
CA ILE A 36 23.30 -26.34 -7.63
C ILE A 36 24.72 -26.76 -7.24
N ASN A 37 25.70 -25.85 -7.38
CA ASN A 37 27.10 -26.10 -7.11
C ASN A 37 27.61 -25.15 -6.01
N HIS A 38 27.95 -25.73 -4.86
CA HIS A 38 28.43 -25.03 -3.67
C HIS A 38 29.95 -25.22 -3.44
N GLU A 39 30.70 -25.63 -4.47
CA GLU A 39 32.15 -25.73 -4.40
C GLU A 39 32.81 -24.34 -4.31
N ALA A 40 33.93 -24.26 -3.59
CA ALA A 40 34.69 -23.01 -3.48
C ALA A 40 35.20 -22.58 -4.87
N GLY A 41 34.81 -21.37 -5.31
CA GLY A 41 35.15 -20.83 -6.64
C GLY A 41 34.12 -21.10 -7.75
N ALA A 42 33.04 -21.85 -7.47
CA ALA A 42 31.96 -22.07 -8.44
C ALA A 42 31.23 -20.76 -8.79
N GLU A 43 31.07 -19.85 -7.82
CA GLU A 43 30.46 -18.53 -8.01
C GLU A 43 31.29 -17.63 -8.94
N ASP A 44 32.61 -17.60 -8.77
CA ASP A 44 33.50 -16.81 -9.64
C ASP A 44 33.52 -17.38 -11.06
N THR A 45 33.55 -18.71 -11.18
CA THR A 45 33.44 -19.40 -12.47
C THR A 45 32.09 -19.09 -13.15
N TYR A 46 31.01 -19.01 -12.36
CA TYR A 46 29.68 -18.66 -12.88
C TYR A 46 29.61 -17.23 -13.40
N LYS A 47 30.24 -16.27 -12.69
CA LYS A 47 30.35 -14.87 -13.14
C LYS A 47 31.11 -14.77 -14.47
N GLU A 48 32.23 -15.49 -14.61
CA GLU A 48 33.00 -15.53 -15.86
C GLU A 48 32.19 -16.14 -17.03
N ILE A 49 31.40 -17.18 -16.76
CA ILE A 49 30.49 -17.79 -17.76
C ILE A 49 29.42 -16.81 -18.23
N GLN A 50 28.88 -15.98 -17.32
CA GLN A 50 27.90 -14.95 -17.66
C GLN A 50 28.51 -13.85 -18.53
N GLU A 51 29.67 -13.33 -18.15
CA GLU A 51 30.39 -12.29 -18.89
C GLU A 51 30.76 -12.76 -20.32
N ALA A 52 31.22 -14.02 -20.43
CA ALA A 52 31.55 -14.63 -21.72
C ALA A 52 30.31 -14.74 -22.62
N TYR A 53 29.15 -15.11 -22.08
CA TYR A 53 27.92 -15.21 -22.88
C TYR A 53 27.34 -13.84 -23.24
N GLU A 54 27.41 -12.85 -22.36
CA GLU A 54 26.95 -11.49 -22.68
C GLU A 54 27.73 -10.89 -23.86
N THR A 55 29.02 -11.21 -23.94
CA THR A 55 29.88 -10.72 -25.03
C THR A 55 29.74 -11.57 -26.29
N LEU A 56 29.75 -12.90 -26.18
CA LEU A 56 29.75 -13.78 -27.36
C LEU A 56 28.36 -14.08 -27.92
N GLY A 57 27.32 -13.99 -27.10
CA GLY A 57 25.92 -14.25 -27.46
C GLY A 57 25.27 -13.15 -28.30
N ASP A 58 25.90 -11.97 -28.37
CA ASP A 58 25.54 -10.90 -29.30
C ASP A 58 26.59 -10.83 -30.42
N GLU A 59 26.13 -10.82 -31.68
CA GLU A 59 27.04 -10.85 -32.84
C GLU A 59 27.92 -9.61 -32.95
N GLN A 60 27.41 -8.44 -32.56
CA GLN A 60 28.15 -7.18 -32.62
C GLN A 60 29.20 -7.11 -31.51
N LYS A 61 28.83 -7.45 -30.27
CA LYS A 61 29.78 -7.54 -29.14
C LYS A 61 30.84 -8.60 -29.39
N ARG A 62 30.47 -9.75 -29.98
CA ARG A 62 31.40 -10.81 -30.37
C ARG A 62 32.40 -10.33 -31.41
N ALA A 63 31.96 -9.58 -32.42
CA ALA A 63 32.85 -9.00 -33.44
C ALA A 63 33.86 -8.03 -32.81
N MET A 64 33.41 -7.16 -31.91
CA MET A 64 34.27 -6.22 -31.19
C MET A 64 35.28 -6.93 -30.28
N TYR A 65 34.84 -7.96 -29.54
CA TYR A 65 35.72 -8.79 -28.74
C TYR A 65 36.75 -9.53 -29.60
N ASN A 66 36.34 -10.08 -30.74
CA ASN A 66 37.25 -10.76 -31.66
C ASN A 66 38.32 -9.80 -32.20
N GLN A 67 37.95 -8.54 -32.45
CA GLN A 67 38.83 -7.53 -33.04
C GLN A 67 39.75 -6.85 -32.01
N TYR A 68 39.27 -6.62 -30.79
CA TYR A 68 39.94 -5.75 -29.82
C TYR A 68 40.15 -6.38 -28.43
N GLY A 69 39.65 -7.59 -28.18
CA GLY A 69 39.76 -8.29 -26.91
C GLY A 69 38.95 -7.64 -25.78
N LYS A 70 39.20 -8.07 -24.54
CA LYS A 70 38.50 -7.55 -23.35
C LYS A 70 38.61 -6.02 -23.19
N ALA A 71 39.73 -5.43 -23.64
CA ALA A 71 39.97 -3.99 -23.53
C ALA A 71 39.17 -3.13 -24.54
N GLY A 72 38.75 -3.70 -25.68
CA GLY A 72 37.95 -2.96 -26.66
C GLY A 72 36.45 -3.09 -26.49
N ALA A 73 35.98 -4.15 -25.82
CA ALA A 73 34.58 -4.29 -25.42
C ALA A 73 34.15 -3.20 -24.41
N ASN A 74 35.12 -2.57 -23.73
CA ASN A 74 34.89 -1.53 -22.72
C ASN A 74 35.22 -0.09 -23.20
N ASN A 75 35.65 0.09 -24.46
CA ASN A 75 36.02 1.41 -25.03
C ASN A 75 35.29 1.75 -26.35
N GLY A 76 34.20 1.03 -26.64
CA GLY A 76 33.27 1.34 -27.72
C GLY A 76 31.99 1.91 -27.14
N GLY A 77 31.89 3.24 -27.06
CA GLY A 77 30.67 3.90 -26.60
C GLY A 77 29.46 3.47 -27.43
N PHE A 78 28.51 2.80 -26.78
CA PHE A 78 27.17 2.61 -27.30
C PHE A 78 26.15 2.74 -26.16
N GLY A 79 25.92 3.99 -25.76
CA GLY A 79 24.68 4.35 -25.10
C GLY A 79 23.58 4.41 -26.16
N GLY A 80 22.52 3.61 -25.99
CA GLY A 80 21.33 3.72 -26.83
C GLY A 80 20.63 2.40 -27.10
N GLN A 81 19.72 2.05 -26.18
CA GLN A 81 18.40 1.48 -26.49
C GLN A 81 18.34 0.33 -27.52
N GLY A 82 18.34 -0.90 -27.03
CA GLY A 82 17.79 -2.04 -27.78
C GLY A 82 18.34 -3.38 -27.34
N GLY A 83 17.51 -4.19 -26.66
CA GLY A 83 17.73 -5.64 -26.58
C GLY A 83 17.78 -6.27 -25.19
N PHE A 84 16.70 -6.17 -24.41
CA PHE A 84 16.44 -7.17 -23.35
C PHE A 84 14.93 -7.44 -23.28
N GLY A 85 14.45 -8.25 -24.22
CA GLY A 85 13.10 -8.79 -24.20
C GLY A 85 13.11 -10.17 -23.55
N GLY A 86 12.41 -10.32 -22.42
CA GLY A 86 12.00 -11.62 -21.92
C GLY A 86 12.12 -11.76 -20.40
N GLN A 87 11.02 -11.46 -19.71
CA GLN A 87 10.70 -11.86 -18.35
C GLN A 87 11.24 -13.24 -17.98
N GLN A 88 11.90 -13.33 -16.82
CA GLN A 88 11.74 -14.38 -15.79
C GLN A 88 13.01 -14.54 -14.94
N PHE A 89 13.31 -13.58 -14.06
CA PHE A 89 14.06 -13.83 -12.83
C PHE A 89 13.75 -12.66 -11.87
N GLY A 90 12.94 -12.96 -10.85
CA GLY A 90 12.67 -12.03 -9.76
C GLY A 90 13.77 -12.15 -8.71
N GLY A 91 14.28 -11.01 -8.25
CA GLY A 91 15.28 -10.93 -7.18
C GLY A 91 16.35 -9.88 -7.48
N ASP A 92 16.05 -8.65 -7.09
CA ASP A 92 16.99 -7.59 -6.70
C ASP A 92 18.14 -7.21 -7.68
N PHE A 93 17.76 -6.76 -8.88
CA PHE A 93 18.67 -6.12 -9.86
C PHE A 93 18.34 -4.63 -10.10
N SER A 94 17.47 -4.02 -9.30
CA SER A 94 17.29 -2.55 -9.34
C SER A 94 18.46 -1.82 -8.67
N ASP A 95 19.00 -2.37 -7.58
CA ASP A 95 20.00 -1.66 -6.76
C ASP A 95 21.43 -1.78 -7.31
N LEU A 96 21.70 -2.77 -8.18
CA LEU A 96 22.98 -2.91 -8.87
C LEU A 96 22.98 -2.21 -10.25
N GLY A 97 21.81 -1.93 -10.81
CA GLY A 97 21.66 -1.10 -12.02
C GLY A 97 21.90 0.38 -11.74
N ASP A 98 21.33 0.90 -10.66
CA ASP A 98 21.43 2.33 -10.30
C ASP A 98 22.85 2.71 -9.80
N ILE A 99 23.55 1.79 -9.13
CA ILE A 99 24.93 2.01 -8.64
C ILE A 99 25.97 1.86 -9.78
N PHE A 100 25.74 0.98 -10.74
CA PHE A 100 26.61 0.82 -11.91
C PHE A 100 26.44 1.97 -12.92
N GLU A 101 25.22 2.51 -13.08
CA GLU A 101 24.97 3.74 -13.85
C GLU A 101 25.62 4.98 -13.21
N GLN A 102 25.61 5.08 -11.88
CA GLN A 102 26.20 6.22 -11.16
C GLN A 102 27.73 6.22 -11.16
N MET A 103 28.37 5.06 -11.26
CA MET A 103 29.83 4.93 -11.23
C MET A 103 30.49 4.90 -12.62
N PHE A 104 29.79 4.43 -13.67
CA PHE A 104 30.36 4.29 -15.03
C PHE A 104 29.60 5.06 -16.13
N GLY A 105 28.53 5.79 -15.78
CA GLY A 105 27.73 6.59 -16.70
C GLY A 105 27.96 8.09 -16.53
N GLY A 106 29.19 8.57 -16.75
CA GLY A 106 29.51 10.00 -16.91
C GLY A 106 28.92 10.62 -18.19
N GLY A 107 27.72 10.19 -18.59
CA GLY A 107 26.97 10.77 -19.69
C GLY A 107 26.40 12.10 -19.24
N PHE A 108 26.89 13.19 -19.84
CA PHE A 108 26.23 14.48 -19.81
C PHE A 108 24.76 14.29 -20.24
N SER A 109 23.87 14.13 -19.26
CA SER A 109 22.43 14.22 -19.48
C SER A 109 22.18 15.62 -20.02
N ASP A 110 21.92 15.72 -21.32
CA ASP A 110 21.71 16.97 -22.04
C ASP A 110 20.83 17.90 -21.18
N PRO A 111 21.40 19.00 -20.64
CA PRO A 111 20.70 19.89 -19.73
C PRO A 111 19.45 20.53 -20.36
N ASN A 112 19.35 20.51 -21.70
CA ASN A 112 18.27 21.11 -22.47
C ASN A 112 17.13 20.17 -22.84
N ARG A 113 17.14 18.89 -22.41
CA ARG A 113 15.98 18.01 -22.65
C ARG A 113 14.75 18.45 -21.87
N PRO A 114 13.53 18.31 -22.42
CA PRO A 114 12.28 18.51 -21.68
C PRO A 114 12.26 17.62 -20.43
N ARG A 115 12.09 18.22 -19.25
CA ARG A 115 11.98 17.49 -17.98
C ARG A 115 10.65 17.80 -17.34
N ARG A 116 9.97 16.76 -16.89
CA ARG A 116 8.70 16.91 -16.18
C ARG A 116 8.91 17.68 -14.87
N GLY A 117 7.95 18.55 -14.54
CA GLY A 117 7.92 19.26 -13.27
C GLY A 117 7.78 18.31 -12.09
N ARG A 118 8.19 18.76 -10.90
CA ARG A 118 8.07 17.93 -9.70
C ARG A 118 6.62 17.78 -9.28
N ASP A 119 6.32 16.64 -8.70
CA ASP A 119 5.03 16.41 -8.07
C ASP A 119 4.94 17.17 -6.75
N LEU A 120 3.73 17.57 -6.38
CA LEU A 120 3.40 18.25 -5.13
C LEU A 120 2.54 17.34 -4.27
N GLN A 121 2.60 17.53 -2.95
CA GLN A 121 1.76 16.82 -2.01
C GLN A 121 0.97 17.82 -1.15
N TYR A 122 -0.34 17.61 -1.03
CA TYR A 122 -1.23 18.40 -0.19
C TYR A 122 -1.85 17.52 0.89
N ARG A 123 -1.67 17.90 2.15
CA ARG A 123 -2.32 17.24 3.30
C ARG A 123 -3.71 17.83 3.48
N MET A 124 -4.74 17.00 3.36
CA MET A 124 -6.13 17.38 3.63
C MET A 124 -6.62 16.66 4.89
N ASN A 125 -6.93 17.43 5.93
CA ASN A 125 -7.58 16.89 7.13
C ASN A 125 -9.10 16.86 6.92
N LEU A 126 -9.71 15.72 7.22
CA LEU A 126 -11.14 15.45 7.08
C LEU A 126 -11.72 15.08 8.44
N SER A 127 -12.97 15.51 8.68
CA SER A 127 -13.72 14.91 9.79
C SER A 127 -14.07 13.45 9.47
N PHE A 128 -14.41 12.69 10.51
CA PHE A 128 -14.90 11.33 10.35
C PHE A 128 -16.11 11.27 9.40
N GLU A 129 -17.04 12.21 9.53
CA GLU A 129 -18.24 12.29 8.69
C GLU A 129 -17.90 12.65 7.24
N ASP A 130 -16.99 13.61 7.01
CA ASP A 130 -16.52 13.97 5.66
C ASP A 130 -15.89 12.77 4.97
N ALA A 131 -15.15 11.93 5.71
CA ALA A 131 -14.56 10.72 5.17
C ALA A 131 -15.62 9.64 4.85
N VAL A 132 -16.67 9.54 5.65
CA VAL A 132 -17.77 8.59 5.45
C VAL A 132 -18.64 8.97 4.25
N PHE A 133 -19.01 10.25 4.13
CA PHE A 133 -19.99 10.73 3.15
C PHE A 133 -19.35 11.28 1.87
N GLY A 134 -18.07 11.61 1.91
CA GLY A 134 -17.44 12.41 0.87
C GLY A 134 -17.88 13.87 0.95
N LYS A 135 -17.16 14.72 0.22
CA LYS A 135 -17.33 16.18 0.31
C LYS A 135 -16.75 16.86 -0.92
N GLU A 136 -17.44 17.86 -1.42
CA GLU A 136 -16.85 18.82 -2.36
C GLU A 136 -16.16 19.93 -1.59
N THR A 137 -14.89 20.17 -1.90
CA THR A 137 -14.10 21.21 -1.23
C THR A 137 -13.13 21.85 -2.22
N THR A 138 -12.61 23.02 -1.87
CA THR A 138 -11.53 23.65 -2.64
C THR A 138 -10.21 23.41 -1.94
N VAL A 139 -9.20 22.95 -2.69
CA VAL A 139 -7.80 22.95 -2.23
C VAL A 139 -7.12 24.21 -2.74
N SER A 140 -6.41 24.89 -1.83
CA SER A 140 -5.58 26.05 -2.15
C SER A 140 -4.12 25.69 -1.91
N PHE A 141 -3.29 25.81 -2.94
CA PHE A 141 -1.87 25.48 -2.87
C PHE A 141 -1.04 26.44 -3.73
N SER A 142 0.26 26.50 -3.45
CA SER A 142 1.21 27.27 -4.23
C SER A 142 2.09 26.34 -5.06
N ARG A 143 2.37 26.73 -6.29
CA ARG A 143 3.30 26.03 -7.20
C ARG A 143 4.15 27.01 -7.98
N LEU A 144 5.20 26.55 -8.62
CA LEU A 144 6.04 27.25 -9.58
C LEU A 144 5.44 27.13 -10.98
N ASN A 145 5.29 28.28 -11.64
CA ASN A 145 4.88 28.35 -13.04
C ASN A 145 6.07 28.20 -14.01
N ASP A 146 5.80 28.28 -15.31
CA ASP A 146 6.81 28.12 -16.37
C ASP A 146 7.91 29.20 -16.33
N LEU A 147 7.69 30.29 -15.59
CA LEU A 147 8.66 31.38 -15.38
C LEU A 147 9.48 31.20 -14.08
N GLY A 148 9.27 30.09 -13.35
CA GLY A 148 9.90 29.85 -12.04
C GLY A 148 9.35 30.73 -10.91
N GLN A 149 8.21 31.39 -11.11
CA GLN A 149 7.57 32.24 -10.11
C GLN A 149 6.51 31.47 -9.34
N GLN A 150 6.36 31.77 -8.03
CA GLN A 150 5.28 31.19 -7.24
C GLN A 150 3.93 31.75 -7.68
N GLU A 151 3.00 30.85 -7.99
CA GLU A 151 1.59 31.14 -8.24
C GLU A 151 0.71 30.38 -7.26
N LYS A 152 -0.35 31.04 -6.76
CA LYS A 152 -1.40 30.39 -5.98
C LYS A 152 -2.44 29.81 -6.92
N LYS A 153 -2.88 28.59 -6.64
CA LYS A 153 -3.94 27.89 -7.36
C LYS A 153 -5.01 27.42 -6.40
N GLU A 154 -6.24 27.49 -6.87
CA GLU A 154 -7.41 26.95 -6.20
C GLU A 154 -8.09 25.96 -7.15
N LEU A 155 -8.35 24.75 -6.65
CA LEU A 155 -9.00 23.70 -7.41
C LEU A 155 -10.16 23.12 -6.60
N LYS A 156 -11.32 23.01 -7.23
CA LYS A 156 -12.42 22.22 -6.67
C LYS A 156 -12.08 20.74 -6.79
N VAL A 157 -12.17 20.03 -5.69
CA VAL A 157 -11.91 18.59 -5.58
C VAL A 157 -13.08 17.92 -4.87
N THR A 158 -13.43 16.73 -5.35
CA THR A 158 -14.50 15.92 -4.77
C THR A 158 -13.87 14.76 -4.02
N VAL A 159 -13.88 14.83 -2.69
CA VAL A 159 -13.44 13.76 -1.80
C VAL A 159 -14.42 12.58 -1.95
N PRO A 160 -13.95 11.39 -2.33
CA PRO A 160 -14.81 10.22 -2.48
C PRO A 160 -15.40 9.80 -1.13
N ALA A 161 -16.65 9.34 -1.13
CA ALA A 161 -17.24 8.72 0.03
C ALA A 161 -16.52 7.41 0.40
N GLY A 162 -16.30 7.19 1.69
CA GLY A 162 -15.62 5.99 2.20
C GLY A 162 -14.09 6.05 2.08
N VAL A 163 -13.51 7.24 1.97
CA VAL A 163 -12.05 7.43 1.91
C VAL A 163 -11.38 7.03 3.22
N GLU A 164 -10.23 6.39 3.15
CA GLU A 164 -9.45 5.93 4.31
C GLU A 164 -8.31 6.89 4.69
N ASP A 165 -7.87 6.79 5.93
CA ASP A 165 -6.72 7.54 6.41
C ASP A 165 -5.45 7.16 5.62
N GLY A 166 -4.69 8.16 5.21
CA GLY A 166 -3.50 7.99 4.37
C GLY A 166 -3.79 7.74 2.89
N GLN A 167 -5.05 7.58 2.49
CA GLN A 167 -5.42 7.42 1.08
C GLN A 167 -5.07 8.66 0.27
N GLN A 168 -4.72 8.47 -1.01
CA GLN A 168 -4.26 9.54 -1.90
C GLN A 168 -5.17 9.71 -3.13
N MET A 169 -5.36 10.97 -3.54
CA MET A 169 -5.99 11.36 -4.79
C MET A 169 -4.99 12.12 -5.66
N ARG A 170 -4.84 11.68 -6.91
CA ARG A 170 -3.96 12.31 -7.89
C ARG A 170 -4.72 13.31 -8.75
N LEU A 171 -4.21 14.53 -8.85
CA LEU A 171 -4.68 15.57 -9.76
C LEU A 171 -3.59 15.81 -10.81
N SER A 172 -3.83 15.29 -12.01
CA SER A 172 -2.82 15.26 -13.07
C SER A 172 -2.48 16.66 -13.59
N GLY A 173 -1.19 16.96 -13.77
CA GLY A 173 -0.71 18.24 -14.28
C GLY A 173 -0.87 19.43 -13.32
N GLN A 174 -1.21 19.17 -12.05
CA GLN A 174 -1.40 20.19 -11.03
C GLN A 174 -0.17 20.40 -10.13
N GLY A 175 0.93 19.71 -10.39
CA GLY A 175 2.22 19.90 -9.73
C GLY A 175 3.00 21.11 -10.26
N GLU A 176 4.31 21.12 -10.07
CA GLU A 176 5.19 22.18 -10.56
C GLU A 176 5.26 22.19 -12.09
N ALA A 177 5.55 23.36 -12.70
CA ALA A 177 5.90 23.45 -14.10
C ALA A 177 7.15 22.61 -14.45
N GLY A 178 7.14 22.00 -15.64
CA GLY A 178 8.32 21.33 -16.19
C GLY A 178 9.33 22.31 -16.78
N SER A 179 10.55 21.85 -17.00
CA SER A 179 11.61 22.65 -17.65
C SER A 179 11.84 22.23 -19.09
N ASN A 180 12.38 23.15 -19.90
CA ASN A 180 12.68 22.94 -21.32
C ASN A 180 11.47 22.43 -22.14
N GLY A 181 10.27 22.93 -21.84
CA GLY A 181 9.03 22.49 -22.50
C GLY A 181 8.49 21.14 -22.00
N GLY A 182 9.01 20.62 -20.89
CA GLY A 182 8.48 19.43 -20.23
C GLY A 182 7.11 19.67 -19.58
N PRO A 183 6.29 18.62 -19.39
CA PRO A 183 4.96 18.74 -18.81
C PRO A 183 5.02 19.06 -17.31
N TYR A 184 3.89 19.52 -16.77
CA TYR A 184 3.74 19.71 -15.32
C TYR A 184 3.84 18.37 -14.56
N GLY A 185 4.27 18.47 -13.30
CA GLY A 185 4.09 17.40 -12.32
C GLY A 185 2.62 17.23 -11.93
N ASP A 186 2.34 16.32 -11.01
CA ASP A 186 1.00 16.10 -10.44
C ASP A 186 0.88 16.63 -9.02
N LEU A 187 -0.36 16.81 -8.56
CA LEU A 187 -0.66 17.08 -7.15
C LEU A 187 -1.28 15.83 -6.52
N PHE A 188 -0.66 15.33 -5.46
CA PHE A 188 -1.18 14.24 -4.62
C PHE A 188 -1.84 14.81 -3.37
N VAL A 189 -3.15 14.71 -3.28
CA VAL A 189 -3.92 15.05 -2.08
C VAL A 189 -3.94 13.82 -1.19
N VAL A 190 -3.32 13.89 -0.01
CA VAL A 190 -3.32 12.82 0.99
C VAL A 190 -4.31 13.16 2.08
N PHE A 191 -5.27 12.25 2.30
CA PHE A 191 -6.34 12.42 3.27
C PHE A 191 -5.88 11.95 4.65
N TYR A 192 -6.17 12.76 5.65
CA TYR A 192 -6.00 12.42 7.07
C TYR A 192 -7.34 12.54 7.75
N VAL A 193 -7.80 11.45 8.37
CA VAL A 193 -9.16 11.39 8.94
C VAL A 193 -9.07 11.55 10.46
N ASP A 194 -9.71 12.59 10.96
CA ASP A 194 -9.85 12.81 12.39
C ASP A 194 -10.75 11.75 13.04
N GLY A 195 -10.48 11.44 14.30
CA GLY A 195 -11.33 10.54 15.08
C GLY A 195 -12.76 11.07 15.26
N SER A 196 -13.73 10.16 15.31
CA SER A 196 -15.14 10.51 15.52
C SER A 196 -15.36 11.20 16.88
N LYS A 197 -16.10 12.31 16.88
CA LYS A 197 -16.50 13.01 18.10
C LYS A 197 -17.49 12.21 18.95
N ASP A 198 -18.33 11.40 18.30
CA ASP A 198 -19.31 10.53 18.97
C ASP A 198 -18.73 9.16 19.39
N GLY A 199 -17.41 8.97 19.31
CA GLY A 199 -16.75 7.72 19.73
C GLY A 199 -16.91 6.55 18.76
N PHE A 200 -17.25 6.82 17.49
CA PHE A 200 -17.26 5.80 16.45
C PHE A 200 -15.86 5.33 16.08
N THR A 201 -15.74 4.04 15.81
CA THR A 201 -14.59 3.47 15.10
C THR A 201 -15.03 2.96 13.74
N ARG A 202 -14.12 2.93 12.76
CA ARG A 202 -14.41 2.47 11.40
C ARG A 202 -13.38 1.47 10.92
N GLU A 203 -13.86 0.38 10.36
CA GLU A 203 -13.05 -0.61 9.65
C GLU A 203 -13.69 -0.85 8.27
N GLY A 204 -13.04 -0.34 7.23
CA GLY A 204 -13.63 -0.31 5.89
C GLY A 204 -14.99 0.40 5.90
N SER A 205 -16.05 -0.32 5.54
CA SER A 205 -17.41 0.19 5.54
C SER A 205 -18.16 0.00 6.87
N MET A 206 -17.63 -0.82 7.79
CA MET A 206 -18.27 -1.09 9.07
C MET A 206 -17.95 0.04 10.05
N ILE A 207 -18.98 0.52 10.73
CA ILE A 207 -18.86 1.47 11.83
C ILE A 207 -19.18 0.73 13.12
N TYR A 208 -18.47 1.04 14.20
CA TYR A 208 -18.72 0.48 15.51
C TYR A 208 -18.95 1.58 16.54
N SER A 209 -19.86 1.32 17.48
CA SER A 209 -20.08 2.15 18.66
C SER A 209 -20.37 1.30 19.88
N ARG A 210 -20.22 1.91 21.06
CA ARG A 210 -20.63 1.32 22.33
C ARG A 210 -21.71 2.18 22.94
N VAL A 211 -22.80 1.56 23.38
CA VAL A 211 -23.94 2.25 24.00
C VAL A 211 -24.22 1.67 25.37
N ALA A 212 -24.31 2.56 26.36
CA ALA A 212 -24.72 2.22 27.71
C ALA A 212 -26.24 2.06 27.76
N VAL A 213 -26.70 0.98 28.37
CA VAL A 213 -28.13 0.68 28.56
C VAL A 213 -28.38 0.41 30.04
N ASP A 214 -29.50 0.88 30.55
CA ASP A 214 -29.86 0.66 31.95
C ASP A 214 -30.26 -0.81 32.20
N TYR A 215 -30.01 -1.27 33.43
CA TYR A 215 -30.29 -2.65 33.84
C TYR A 215 -31.77 -3.07 33.64
N PRO A 216 -32.78 -2.24 34.01
CA PRO A 216 -34.18 -2.56 33.71
C PRO A 216 -34.45 -2.81 32.23
N THR A 217 -33.92 -1.98 31.32
CA THR A 217 -34.13 -2.12 29.88
C THR A 217 -33.54 -3.41 29.32
N VAL A 218 -32.34 -3.83 29.76
CA VAL A 218 -31.78 -5.11 29.27
C VAL A 218 -32.54 -6.32 29.81
N VAL A 219 -33.09 -6.24 31.03
CA VAL A 219 -33.85 -7.34 31.65
C VAL A 219 -35.25 -7.44 31.08
N LEU A 220 -35.97 -6.33 30.97
CA LEU A 220 -37.38 -6.29 30.57
C LEU A 220 -37.56 -6.14 29.05
N GLY A 221 -36.50 -5.75 28.35
CA GLY A 221 -36.56 -5.31 26.97
C GLY A 221 -37.08 -3.88 26.86
N GLY A 222 -36.85 -3.27 25.70
CA GLY A 222 -37.26 -1.89 25.46
C GLY A 222 -36.71 -1.34 24.16
N GLU A 223 -36.73 -0.03 24.04
CA GLU A 223 -36.17 0.70 22.89
C GLU A 223 -35.23 1.78 23.39
N ILE A 224 -34.08 1.91 22.72
CA ILE A 224 -33.09 2.96 23.00
C ILE A 224 -32.83 3.77 21.73
N SER A 225 -32.47 5.05 21.89
CA SER A 225 -31.96 5.86 20.77
C SER A 225 -30.46 5.65 20.64
N VAL A 226 -30.01 5.25 19.46
CA VAL A 226 -28.59 5.07 19.14
C VAL A 226 -28.17 6.09 18.11
N LYS A 227 -27.13 6.87 18.44
CA LYS A 227 -26.48 7.77 17.49
C LYS A 227 -25.84 6.98 16.36
N THR A 228 -26.05 7.42 15.12
CA THR A 228 -25.30 6.91 13.97
C THR A 228 -24.78 8.09 13.15
N VAL A 229 -23.84 7.85 12.24
CA VAL A 229 -23.40 8.88 11.28
C VAL A 229 -24.53 9.37 10.37
N HIS A 230 -25.63 8.60 10.25
CA HIS A 230 -26.82 8.95 9.45
C HIS A 230 -27.93 9.57 10.29
N GLY A 231 -27.62 10.02 11.51
CA GLY A 231 -28.60 10.48 12.50
C GLY A 231 -29.03 9.38 13.47
N ASP A 232 -29.88 9.75 14.42
CA ASP A 232 -30.32 8.86 15.50
C ASP A 232 -31.29 7.80 14.98
N VAL A 233 -31.13 6.57 15.48
CA VAL A 233 -31.96 5.41 15.12
C VAL A 233 -32.43 4.72 16.38
N THR A 234 -33.71 4.36 16.42
CA THR A 234 -34.28 3.53 17.48
C THR A 234 -33.81 2.08 17.34
N LEU A 235 -33.16 1.56 18.38
CA LEU A 235 -32.75 0.16 18.50
C LEU A 235 -33.64 -0.56 19.52
N LYS A 236 -34.25 -1.67 19.08
CA LYS A 236 -35.02 -2.58 19.95
C LYS A 236 -34.06 -3.49 20.71
N ILE A 237 -34.18 -3.50 22.03
CA ILE A 237 -33.43 -4.37 22.94
C ILE A 237 -34.36 -5.49 23.41
N PRO A 238 -34.09 -6.76 23.04
CA PRO A 238 -34.82 -7.90 23.57
C PRO A 238 -34.66 -8.03 25.09
N ALA A 239 -35.68 -8.55 25.76
CA ALA A 239 -35.60 -8.92 27.16
C ALA A 239 -34.52 -10.00 27.38
N GLY A 240 -33.73 -9.85 28.45
CA GLY A 240 -32.61 -10.74 28.75
C GLY A 240 -31.40 -10.55 27.83
N THR A 241 -31.17 -9.33 27.33
CA THR A 241 -29.98 -9.03 26.54
C THR A 241 -28.74 -9.00 27.44
N ASP A 242 -27.71 -9.77 27.09
CA ASP A 242 -26.44 -9.80 27.81
C ASP A 242 -25.58 -8.56 27.53
N THR A 243 -24.65 -8.25 28.44
CA THR A 243 -23.64 -7.21 28.20
C THR A 243 -22.67 -7.61 27.09
N GLU A 244 -22.12 -6.62 26.39
CA GLU A 244 -21.31 -6.76 25.18
C GLU A 244 -22.03 -7.43 23.99
N THR A 245 -23.36 -7.52 24.02
CA THR A 245 -24.14 -8.00 22.88
C THR A 245 -24.06 -7.01 21.73
N ASN A 246 -23.79 -7.51 20.52
CA ASN A 246 -23.70 -6.72 19.30
C ASN A 246 -25.03 -6.69 18.55
N PHE A 247 -25.51 -5.48 18.25
CA PHE A 247 -26.66 -5.24 17.40
C PHE A 247 -26.23 -4.63 16.07
N ARG A 248 -26.74 -5.18 14.97
CA ARG A 248 -26.42 -4.71 13.61
C ARG A 248 -27.51 -3.78 13.09
N LEU A 249 -27.16 -2.52 12.88
CA LEU A 249 -27.98 -1.54 12.17
C LEU A 249 -27.61 -1.55 10.68
N ARG A 250 -28.46 -2.19 9.86
CA ARG A 250 -28.20 -2.38 8.43
C ARG A 250 -28.20 -1.06 7.67
N GLY A 251 -27.22 -0.87 6.78
CA GLY A 251 -27.09 0.33 5.94
C GLY A 251 -26.78 1.59 6.74
N LYS A 252 -26.27 1.47 7.97
CA LYS A 252 -25.90 2.61 8.83
C LYS A 252 -24.38 2.78 8.98
N GLY A 253 -23.59 2.04 8.22
CA GLY A 253 -22.14 2.18 8.14
C GLY A 253 -21.71 3.18 7.07
N ALA A 254 -20.43 3.12 6.70
CA ALA A 254 -19.84 4.00 5.70
C ALA A 254 -20.11 3.51 4.26
N ALA A 255 -20.00 4.42 3.30
CA ALA A 255 -20.10 4.07 1.89
C ALA A 255 -18.92 3.21 1.44
N ASN A 256 -19.16 2.27 0.54
CA ASN A 256 -18.10 1.54 -0.16
C ASN A 256 -17.67 2.31 -1.40
N MET A 257 -16.37 2.44 -1.64
CA MET A 257 -15.84 3.03 -2.88
C MET A 257 -16.27 2.25 -4.15
N ARG A 258 -16.56 0.94 -4.01
CA ARG A 258 -17.04 0.07 -5.11
C ARG A 258 -18.57 0.03 -5.23
N GLY A 259 -19.28 0.83 -4.44
CA GLY A 259 -20.74 0.85 -4.36
C GLY A 259 -21.30 0.02 -3.21
N GLY A 260 -22.46 0.45 -2.72
CA GLY A 260 -23.12 -0.10 -1.53
C GLY A 260 -22.74 0.62 -0.24
N GLN A 261 -23.36 0.18 0.85
CA GLN A 261 -23.25 0.79 2.16
C GLN A 261 -22.99 -0.27 3.21
N GLY A 262 -22.05 0.00 4.10
CA GLY A 262 -21.78 -0.88 5.24
C GLY A 262 -22.83 -0.72 6.35
N ASP A 263 -22.57 -1.41 7.46
CA ASP A 263 -23.46 -1.42 8.60
C ASP A 263 -22.82 -0.78 9.82
N HIS A 264 -23.66 -0.44 10.80
CA HIS A 264 -23.21 0.00 12.10
C HIS A 264 -23.45 -1.11 13.12
N ILE A 265 -22.37 -1.57 13.75
CA ILE A 265 -22.40 -2.53 14.85
C ILE A 265 -22.39 -1.77 16.16
N VAL A 266 -23.43 -1.97 16.96
CA VAL A 266 -23.62 -1.32 18.26
C VAL A 266 -23.41 -2.36 19.33
N THR A 267 -22.34 -2.21 20.12
CA THR A 267 -22.09 -3.04 21.29
C THR A 267 -22.79 -2.43 22.50
N VAL A 268 -23.76 -3.14 23.04
CA VAL A 268 -24.50 -2.69 24.23
C VAL A 268 -23.78 -3.16 25.48
N TYR A 269 -23.66 -2.28 26.48
CA TYR A 269 -23.16 -2.65 27.81
C TYR A 269 -24.07 -2.08 28.91
N VAL A 270 -24.13 -2.77 30.04
CA VAL A 270 -24.97 -2.35 31.16
C VAL A 270 -24.28 -1.23 31.93
N ASP A 271 -24.94 -0.08 32.07
CA ASP A 271 -24.49 0.99 32.95
C ASP A 271 -24.88 0.71 34.40
N VAL A 272 -23.89 0.65 35.30
CA VAL A 272 -24.12 0.48 36.73
C VAL A 272 -23.97 1.84 37.42
N PRO A 273 -25.08 2.48 37.83
CA PRO A 273 -25.03 3.82 38.40
C PRO A 273 -24.28 3.84 39.73
N LYS A 274 -23.34 4.78 39.87
CA LYS A 274 -22.53 4.95 41.10
C LYS A 274 -23.32 5.55 42.28
N LYS A 275 -24.48 6.14 42.01
CA LYS A 275 -25.35 6.79 43.01
C LYS A 275 -26.79 6.42 42.74
N LEU A 276 -27.53 6.16 43.81
CA LEU A 276 -28.95 5.80 43.76
C LEU A 276 -29.76 6.74 44.64
N ASN A 277 -30.93 7.15 44.16
CA ASN A 277 -31.91 7.86 44.96
C ASN A 277 -32.70 6.89 45.87
N LYS A 278 -33.47 7.42 46.84
CA LYS A 278 -34.23 6.62 47.82
C LYS A 278 -35.22 5.65 47.16
N ALA A 279 -35.87 6.08 46.07
CA ALA A 279 -36.84 5.26 45.34
C ALA A 279 -36.16 4.11 44.59
N GLN A 280 -35.06 4.39 43.88
CA GLN A 280 -34.25 3.40 43.17
C GLN A 280 -33.68 2.36 44.13
N LYS A 281 -33.15 2.78 45.28
CA LYS A 281 -32.64 1.86 46.30
C LYS A 281 -33.75 0.94 46.83
N LYS A 282 -34.93 1.50 47.15
CA LYS A 282 -36.08 0.71 47.59
C LYS A 282 -36.54 -0.30 46.52
N ALA A 283 -36.56 0.10 45.25
CA ALA A 283 -36.93 -0.79 44.15
C ALA A 283 -35.94 -1.94 43.98
N LEU A 284 -34.63 -1.68 44.07
CA LEU A 284 -33.60 -2.73 43.99
C LEU A 284 -33.64 -3.68 45.19
N GLN A 285 -33.95 -3.18 46.39
CA GLN A 285 -34.16 -4.02 47.57
C GLN A 285 -35.37 -4.94 47.39
N ALA A 286 -36.50 -4.41 46.92
CA ALA A 286 -37.68 -5.23 46.62
C ALA A 286 -37.41 -6.26 45.52
N TYR A 287 -36.64 -5.89 44.49
CA TYR A 287 -36.18 -6.83 43.46
C TYR A 287 -35.32 -7.94 44.07
N GLN A 288 -34.36 -7.61 44.94
CA GLN A 288 -33.51 -8.58 45.64
C GLN A 288 -34.32 -9.51 46.56
N GLU A 289 -35.30 -8.97 47.31
CA GLU A 289 -36.20 -9.77 48.16
C GLU A 289 -37.02 -10.78 47.34
N ALA A 290 -37.42 -10.44 46.12
CA ALA A 290 -38.15 -11.33 45.23
C ALA A 290 -37.32 -12.54 44.76
N PHE A 291 -35.97 -12.50 44.83
CA PHE A 291 -35.12 -13.67 44.58
C PHE A 291 -35.10 -14.68 45.75
N GLY A 292 -35.59 -14.31 46.94
CA GLY A 292 -35.49 -15.11 48.17
C GLY A 292 -34.10 -15.04 48.84
N GLU A 293 -33.97 -15.61 50.05
CA GLU A 293 -32.64 -15.84 50.65
C GLU A 293 -31.83 -16.77 49.73
N ALA A 294 -30.60 -16.36 49.41
CA ALA A 294 -29.73 -17.04 48.44
C ALA A 294 -29.63 -18.55 48.70
N GLY A 295 -30.35 -19.34 47.91
CA GLY A 295 -30.34 -20.80 47.94
C GLY A 295 -29.89 -21.35 46.59
N GLU A 296 -28.64 -21.82 46.55
CA GLU A 296 -28.01 -22.60 45.48
C GLU A 296 -27.79 -21.87 44.14
N ALA A 297 -26.58 -21.33 43.99
CA ALA A 297 -25.96 -21.25 42.68
C ALA A 297 -26.00 -22.65 42.05
N LYS A 298 -26.88 -22.84 41.06
CA LYS A 298 -26.82 -24.01 40.17
C LYS A 298 -25.44 -24.00 39.52
N ARG A 299 -24.53 -24.82 40.04
CA ARG A 299 -23.29 -25.19 39.35
C ARG A 299 -23.70 -25.72 37.99
N GLY A 300 -23.47 -24.93 36.94
CA GLY A 300 -23.67 -25.37 35.58
C GLY A 300 -22.83 -26.63 35.33
N LEU A 301 -23.49 -27.70 34.91
CA LEU A 301 -22.86 -28.85 34.26
C LEU A 301 -22.27 -28.33 32.95
N PHE A 302 -21.01 -27.87 32.90
CA PHE A 302 -20.12 -27.82 31.73
C PHE A 302 -18.79 -27.24 32.21
N SER A 303 -18.01 -28.09 32.86
CA SER A 303 -16.54 -28.04 32.83
C SER A 303 -16.05 -28.72 31.56
#